data_AF-A0A843H8U9-F1
#
_entry.id   AF-A0A843H8U9-F1
#
_cell.length_a   1.000
_cell.length_b   1.000
_cell.length_c   1.000
_cell.angle_alpha   90.00
_cell.angle_beta   90.00
_cell.angle_gamma   90.00
#
_symmetry.space_group_name_H-M   'P 1'
#
loop_
_entity.id
_entity.type
_entity.pdbx_description
1 polymer ?
#
loop_
_entity_poly.entity_id
_entity_poly.type
_entity_poly.pdbx_seq_one_letter_code
_entity_poly.pdbx_strand_id
1 'polypeptide(L)' 'MAKINEIYRCNHCGNMVEAIVEGAGELVCCGEAMELLEPRQLPEGGVKHIPVITKEDG' A
#
# COMPACT_ATOMS: atom_id res chain seq x y z
N MET A 1 6.05 -3.77 12.21
CA MET A 1 4.68 -3.57 12.72
C MET A 1 3.81 -3.14 11.57
N ALA A 2 2.76 -3.90 11.29
CA ALA A 2 1.74 -3.54 10.32
C ALA A 2 0.61 -2.77 10.99
N LYS A 3 0.13 -1.70 10.34
CA LYS A 3 -1.01 -0.88 10.77
C LYS A 3 -2.17 -1.07 9.82
N ILE A 4 -3.38 -0.79 10.31
CA ILE A 4 -4.61 -0.90 9.53
C ILE A 4 -4.54 0.01 8.28
N ASN A 5 -5.00 -0.51 7.14
CA ASN A 5 -5.01 0.11 5.80
C ASN A 5 -3.63 0.26 5.14
N GLU A 6 -2.54 -0.21 5.75
CA GLU A 6 -1.25 -0.28 5.06
C GLU A 6 -1.28 -1.38 3.99
N ILE A 7 -0.75 -1.06 2.81
CA ILE A 7 -0.66 -1.98 1.68
C ILE A 7 0.79 -2.45 1.54
N TYR A 8 0.96 -3.77 1.44
CA TYR A 8 2.27 -4.40 1.30
C TYR A 8 2.38 -5.19 0.00
N ARG A 9 3.57 -5.22 -0.59
CA ARG A 9 3.88 -5.98 -1.80
C ARG A 9 5.10 -6.87 -1.61
N CYS A 10 5.02 -8.11 -2.07
CA CYS A 10 6.17 -8.99 -2.24
C CYS A 10 6.89 -8.65 -3.55
N ASN A 11 8.18 -8.35 -3.50
CA ASN A 11 8.95 -7.98 -4.68
C ASN A 11 9.37 -9.17 -5.55
N HIS A 12 9.32 -10.39 -5.01
CA HIS A 12 9.58 -11.63 -5.78
C HIS A 12 8.38 -12.13 -6.57
N CYS A 13 7.26 -12.40 -5.90
CA CYS A 13 6.10 -13.04 -6.51
C CYS A 13 4.96 -12.06 -6.87
N GLY A 14 5.04 -10.81 -6.41
CA GLY A 14 4.03 -9.79 -6.69
C GLY A 14 2.77 -9.84 -5.83
N ASN A 15 2.69 -10.75 -4.84
CA ASN A 15 1.56 -10.78 -3.90
C ASN A 15 1.38 -9.43 -3.21
N MET A 16 0.14 -8.94 -3.15
CA MET A 16 -0.23 -7.72 -2.45
C MET A 16 -1.31 -8.01 -1.42
N VAL A 17 -1.17 -7.41 -0.24
CA VAL A 17 -2.09 -7.57 0.89
C VAL A 17 -2.32 -6.23 1.57
N GLU A 18 -3.51 -6.06 2.16
CA GLU A 18 -3.85 -4.94 3.03
C GLU A 18 -3.95 -5.44 4.47
N ALA A 19 -3.40 -4.68 5.41
CA ALA A 19 -3.54 -4.99 6.84
C ALA A 19 -4.93 -4.57 7.34
N ILE A 20 -5.75 -5.57 7.70
CA ILE A 20 -7.10 -5.35 8.27
C ILE A 20 -7.06 -5.22 9.81
N VAL A 21 -6.05 -5.82 10.45
CA VAL A 21 -5.82 -5.76 11.89
C VAL A 21 -4.36 -5.42 12.12
N GLU A 22 -4.09 -4.53 13.07
CA GLU A 22 -2.72 -4.17 13.46
C GLU A 22 -1.98 -5.34 14.11
N GLY A 23 -0.66 -5.37 13.92
CA GLY A 23 0.18 -6.43 14.48
C GLY A 23 1.63 -6.02 14.59
N ALA A 24 2.28 -6.40 15.70
CA ALA A 24 3.68 -6.07 15.97
C ALA A 24 4.67 -6.74 15.01
N GLY A 25 4.28 -7.86 14.40
CA GLY A 25 5.11 -8.63 13.47
C GLY A 25 5.46 -7.88 12.18
N GLU A 26 6.40 -8.46 11.43
CA GLU A 26 6.74 -8.07 10.06
C GLU A 26 6.09 -9.05 9.08
N LEU A 27 5.52 -8.54 7.99
CA LEU A 27 4.94 -9.38 6.95
C LEU A 27 6.06 -9.93 6.08
N VAL A 28 6.12 -11.26 5.97
CA VAL A 28 7.14 -11.98 5.20
C VAL A 28 6.48 -12.79 4.09
N CYS A 29 7.00 -12.66 2.87
CA CYS A 29 6.58 -13.46 1.73
C CYS A 29 7.83 -13.89 0.94
N CYS A 30 7.87 -15.12 0.43
CA CYS A 30 9.03 -15.65 -0.30
C CYS A 30 10.36 -15.62 0.49
N GLY A 31 10.30 -15.59 1.83
CA GLY A 31 11.48 -15.58 2.70
C GLY A 31 12.08 -14.20 2.97
N GLU A 32 11.45 -13.12 2.49
CA GLU A 32 11.87 -11.73 2.79
C GLU A 32 10.73 -10.89 3.34
N ALA A 33 11.09 -9.78 4.00
CA ALA A 33 10.15 -8.76 4.41
C ALA A 33 9.45 -8.16 3.19
N MET A 34 8.14 -8.03 3.25
CA MET A 34 7.35 -7.37 2.21
C MET A 34 7.59 -5.86 2.23
N GLU A 35 7.56 -5.22 1.06
CA GLU A 35 7.68 -3.77 0.94
C GLU A 35 6.37 -3.09 1.36
N LEU A 36 6.46 -2.11 2.26
CA LEU A 36 5.35 -1.18 2.54
C LEU A 36 5.22 -0.19 1.38
N LEU A 37 4.05 -0.16 0.74
CA LEU A 37 3.77 0.79 -0.33
C LEU A 37 3.22 2.09 0.24
N GLU A 38 4.12 3.06 0.49
CA GLU A 38 3.73 4.38 0.96
C GLU A 38 3.05 5.21 -0.16
N PRO A 39 1.85 5.78 0.08
CA PRO A 39 1.24 6.71 -0.86
C PRO A 39 2.12 7.93 -1.10
N ARG A 40 2.32 8.31 -2.36
CA ARG A 40 3.15 9.44 -2.76
C ARG A 40 2.32 10.57 -3.36
N GLN A 41 2.62 11.80 -2.96
CA GLN A 41 2.07 13.03 -3.55
C GLN A 41 3.16 13.84 -4.24
N LEU A 42 3.85 13.22 -5.19
CA LEU A 42 4.89 13.89 -5.95
C LEU A 42 4.29 14.62 -7.17
N PRO A 43 4.79 15.82 -7.54
CA PRO A 43 4.36 16.50 -8.76
C PRO A 43 4.68 15.69 -10.03
N GLU A 44 5.84 15.03 -10.03
CA GLU A 44 6.27 14.15 -11.10
C GLU A 44 5.40 12.88 -11.14
N GLY A 45 4.80 12.61 -12.29
CA GLY A 45 3.84 11.50 -12.43
C GLY A 45 2.49 11.72 -11.73
N GLY A 46 2.40 12.58 -10.72
CA GLY A 46 1.20 12.80 -9.91
C GLY A 46 -0.04 13.15 -10.72
N VAL A 47 0.09 13.92 -11.79
CA VAL A 47 -1.02 14.31 -12.69
C VAL A 47 -1.80 13.11 -13.23
N LYS A 48 -1.14 11.96 -13.43
CA LYS A 48 -1.77 10.74 -13.97
C LYS A 48 -2.12 9.69 -12.92
N HIS A 49 -1.61 9.83 -11.69
CA HIS A 49 -1.70 8.76 -10.68
C HIS A 49 -2.41 9.21 -9.39
N ILE A 50 -2.41 10.50 -9.05
CA ILE A 50 -3.12 11.01 -7.88
C ILE A 50 -4.61 11.00 -8.20
N PRO A 51 -5.44 10.29 -7.40
CA PRO A 51 -6.89 10.28 -7.61
C PRO A 51 -7.49 11.68 -7.46
N VAL A 52 -8.40 12.04 -8.36
CA VAL A 52 -9.22 13.25 -8.26
C VAL A 52 -10.63 12.83 -7.82
N ILE A 53 -11.06 13.34 -6.67
CA ILE A 53 -12.38 13.02 -6.09
C ILE A 53 -13.33 14.17 -6.41
N THR A 54 -14.45 13.85 -7.07
CA THR A 54 -15.55 14.78 -7.33
C THR A 54 -16.77 14.28 -6.60
N LYS A 55 -17.43 15.16 -5.83
CA LYS A 55 -18.68 14.82 -5.15
C LYS A 55 -19.85 14.97 -6.12
N GLU A 56 -20.64 13.92 -6.25
CA GLU A 56 -21.96 13.93 -6.90
C GLU A 56 -23.05 13.79 -5.84
N ASP A 57 -24.31 14.00 -6.22
CA ASP A 57 -25.46 13.88 -5.32
C ASP A 57 -25.82 12.39 -5.08
N GLY A 58 -24.92 11.63 -4.44
CA GLY A 58 -25.13 10.23 -4.06
C GLY A 58 -23.86 9.47 -3.71
#